data_AF-A0A2E7ENF8-F1
#
_entry.id   AF-A0A2E7ENF8-F1
#
_cell.length_a   1.000
_cell.length_b   1.000
_cell.length_c   1.000
_cell.angle_alpha   90.00
_cell.angle_beta   90.00
_cell.angle_gamma   90.00
#
_symmetry.space_group_name_H-M   'P 1'
#
loop_
_entity.id
_entity.type
_entity.pdbx_description
1 polymer ?
#
loop_
_entity_poly.entity_id
_entity_poly.type
_entity_poly.pdbx_seq_one_letter_code
_entity_poly.pdbx_strand_id
1 'polypeptide(L)' 'MLTEAQIQRSFTKLFQEAEISPELCDRAEELIDELRLESPLRHRLSQELEELRDICLANNS' A
#
# COMPACT_ATOMS: atom_id res chain seq x y z
N MET A 1 15.81 8.28 -2.45
CA MET A 1 14.39 8.62 -2.64
C MET A 1 13.90 7.89 -3.88
N LEU A 2 13.01 6.91 -3.70
CA LEU A 2 12.30 6.29 -4.83
C LEU A 2 11.37 7.32 -5.46
N THR A 3 11.11 7.20 -6.76
CA THR A 3 10.11 8.05 -7.43
C THR A 3 8.70 7.55 -7.12
N GLU A 4 7.71 8.43 -7.26
CA GLU A 4 6.29 8.09 -7.15
C GLU A 4 5.93 6.84 -7.98
N ALA A 5 6.42 6.79 -9.23
CA ALA A 5 6.19 5.64 -10.11
C ALA A 5 6.83 4.34 -9.61
N GLN A 6 7.99 4.41 -8.93
CA GLN A 6 8.64 3.23 -8.34
C GLN A 6 7.87 2.73 -7.12
N ILE A 7 7.42 3.64 -6.26
CA ILE A 7 6.62 3.30 -5.06
C ILE A 7 5.31 2.66 -5.50
N GLN A 8 4.62 3.22 -6.49
CA GLN A 8 3.39 2.62 -7.01
C GLN A 8 3.63 1.22 -7.58
N ARG A 9 4.70 1.02 -8.36
CA ARG A 9 5.03 -0.33 -8.86
C ARG A 9 5.32 -1.33 -7.75
N SER A 10 6.07 -0.92 -6.73
CA SER A 10 6.36 -1.77 -5.57
C SER A 10 5.09 -2.13 -4.79
N PHE A 11 4.21 -1.15 -4.58
CA PHE A 11 2.92 -1.35 -3.93
C PHE A 11 2.05 -2.35 -4.71
N THR A 12 1.84 -2.14 -6.01
CA THR A 12 1.05 -3.07 -6.83
C THR A 12 1.66 -4.47 -6.83
N LYS A 13 3.00 -4.58 -6.87
CA LYS A 13 3.68 -5.88 -6.85
C LYS A 13 3.51 -6.61 -5.52
N LEU A 14 3.55 -5.91 -4.38
CA LEU A 14 3.32 -6.47 -3.05
C LEU A 14 1.98 -7.22 -2.97
N PHE A 15 0.92 -6.65 -3.54
CA PHE A 15 -0.43 -7.22 -3.50
C PHE A 15 -0.79 -8.09 -4.70
N GLN A 16 0.02 -8.11 -5.76
CA GLN A 16 -0.18 -9.02 -6.92
C GLN A 16 0.35 -10.42 -6.68
N GLU A 17 1.46 -10.57 -5.94
CA GLU A 17 2.16 -11.85 -5.81
C GLU A 17 1.73 -12.65 -4.56
N ALA A 18 1.01 -12.05 -3.62
CA ALA A 18 0.73 -12.66 -2.32
C ALA A 18 -0.70 -12.39 -1.81
N GLU A 19 -1.17 -13.28 -0.93
CA GLU A 19 -2.39 -13.08 -0.15
C GLU A 19 -2.21 -11.85 0.77
N ILE A 20 -3.24 -11.01 0.86
CA ILE A 20 -3.19 -9.79 1.68
C ILE A 20 -2.96 -10.20 3.13
N SER A 21 -1.79 -9.87 3.66
CA SER A 21 -1.42 -10.13 5.05
C SER A 21 -1.10 -8.83 5.78
N PRO A 22 -1.19 -8.79 7.11
CA PRO A 22 -0.83 -7.61 7.91
C PRO A 22 0.58 -7.11 7.61
N GLU A 23 1.52 -8.05 7.44
CA GLU A 23 2.93 -7.77 7.15
C GLU A 23 3.13 -7.06 5.80
N LEU A 24 2.34 -7.41 4.77
CA LEU A 24 2.37 -6.71 3.49
C LEU A 24 1.79 -5.30 3.61
N CYS A 25 0.74 -5.15 4.41
CA CYS A 25 0.15 -3.84 4.66
C CYS A 25 1.13 -2.91 5.38
N ASP A 26 1.87 -3.41 6.37
CA ASP A 26 2.88 -2.61 7.08
C ASP A 26 4.02 -2.18 6.14
N ARG A 27 4.52 -3.07 5.28
CA ARG A 27 5.53 -2.71 4.26
C ARG A 27 5.00 -1.71 3.23
N ALA A 28 3.72 -1.83 2.87
CA ALA A 28 3.07 -0.89 1.97
C ALA A 28 2.94 0.51 2.62
N GLU A 29 2.66 0.56 3.92
CA GLU A 29 2.63 1.80 4.70
C GLU A 29 4.00 2.48 4.74
N GLU A 30 5.09 1.73 4.97
CA GLU A 30 6.46 2.24 4.90
C GLU A 30 6.80 2.82 3.51
N LEU A 31 6.38 2.13 2.44
CA LEU A 31 6.57 2.62 1.06
C LEU A 31 5.82 3.94 0.79
N ILE A 32 4.64 4.10 1.38
CA ILE A 32 3.83 5.31 1.24
C ILE A 32 4.42 6.47 2.05
N ASP A 33 5.02 6.19 3.21
CA ASP A 33 5.67 7.22 4.04
C ASP A 33 6.96 7.78 3.42
N GLU A 34 7.59 7.06 2.49
CA GLU A 34 8.66 7.59 1.65
C GLU A 34 8.19 8.66 0.64
N LEU A 35 6.87 8.77 0.40
CA LEU A 35 6.29 9.80 -0.46
C LEU A 35 6.20 11.14 0.27
N ARG A 36 6.37 12.22 -0.50
CA ARG A 36 6.15 13.58 0.02
C ARG A 36 4.69 13.72 0.47
N LEU A 37 4.48 14.43 1.58
CA LEU A 37 3.14 14.76 2.12
C LEU A 37 2.21 15.39 1.07
N GLU A 38 2.75 16.19 0.16
CA GLU A 38 2.01 16.88 -0.91
C GLU A 38 1.75 16.00 -2.14
N SER A 39 2.28 14.77 -2.18
CA SER A 39 2.07 13.87 -3.31
C SER A 39 0.62 13.37 -3.34
N PRO A 40 -0.10 13.56 -4.46
CA PRO A 40 -1.44 13.00 -4.61
C PRO A 40 -1.42 11.48 -4.63
N LEU A 41 -0.29 10.87 -5.02
CA LEU A 41 -0.11 9.43 -5.01
C LEU A 41 -0.11 8.87 -3.59
N ARG A 42 0.46 9.60 -2.63
CA ARG A 42 0.47 9.21 -1.22
C ARG A 42 -0.95 8.98 -0.71
N HIS A 43 -1.83 9.96 -0.91
CA HIS A 43 -3.23 9.86 -0.50
C HIS A 43 -3.94 8.70 -1.18
N ARG A 44 -3.74 8.54 -2.50
CA ARG A 44 -4.36 7.45 -3.26
C ARG A 44 -3.93 6.08 -2.76
N LEU A 45 -2.63 5.85 -2.55
CA LEU A 45 -2.12 4.57 -2.05
C LEU A 45 -2.52 4.32 -0.60
N SER A 46 -2.60 5.34 0.25
CA SER A 46 -3.14 5.20 1.62
C SER A 46 -4.59 4.73 1.61
N GLN A 47 -5.43 5.28 0.74
CA GLN A 47 -6.83 4.84 0.62
C GLN A 47 -6.93 3.40 0.09
N GLU A 48 -6.17 3.06 -0.96
CA GLU A 48 -6.10 1.67 -1.45
C GLU A 48 -5.66 0.70 -0.34
N LEU A 49 -4.66 1.08 0.47
CA LEU A 49 -4.17 0.26 1.58
C LEU A 49 -5.23 0.05 2.67
N GLU A 50 -6.01 1.08 2.98
CA GLU A 50 -7.11 1.01 3.93
C GLU A 50 -8.21 0.05 3.45
N GLU A 51 -8.60 0.15 2.17
CA GLU A 51 -9.55 -0.78 1.56
C GLU A 51 -9.04 -2.24 1.57
N LEU A 52 -7.75 -2.45 1.28
CA LEU A 52 -7.14 -3.79 1.32
C LEU A 52 -7.12 -4.36 2.75
N ARG A 53 -6.86 -3.53 3.77
CA ARG A 53 -6.96 -3.93 5.19
C ARG A 53 -8.39 -4.31 5.56
N ASP A 54 -9.38 -3.55 5.11
CA ASP A 54 -10.80 -3.83 5.37
C ASP A 54 -11.23 -5.16 4.73
N ILE A 55 -10.84 -5.42 3.49
CA ILE A 55 -11.10 -6.69 2.80
C ILE A 55 -10.42 -7.86 3.52
N CYS A 56 -9.18 -7.68 3.98
CA CYS A 56 -8.47 -8.69 4.74
C CYS A 56 -9.17 -9.03 6.07
N LEU A 57 -9.65 -8.02 6.79
CA LEU A 57 -10.39 -8.20 8.04
C LEU A 57 -11.78 -8.84 7.79
N ALA A 58 -12.48 -8.42 6.73
CA ALA A 58 -13.78 -8.93 6.36
C ALA A 58 -13.73 -10.42 5.92
N ASN A 59 -12.68 -10.83 5.21
CA ASN A 59 -12.50 -12.24 4.80
C ASN A 59 -12.15 -13.18 5.97
N ASN A 60 -11.72 -12.65 7.12
CA ASN A 60 -11.41 -13.42 8.33
C ASN A 60 -12.57 -13.44 9.35
N SER A 61 -13.75 -12.91 9.00
CA SER A 61 -14.92 -12.78 9.89
C SER A 61 -16.07 -13.73 9.56
#